data_AF-A0A0M4RNS2-F1
#
_entry.id   AF-A0A0M4RNS2-F1
#
_cell.length_a   1.000
_cell.length_b   1.000
_cell.length_c   1.000
_cell.angle_alpha   90.00
_cell.angle_beta   90.00
_cell.angle_gamma   90.00
#
_symmetry.space_group_name_H-M   'P 1'
#
loop_
_entity.id
_entity.type
_entity.pdbx_description
1 polymer ?
#
loop_
_entity_poly.entity_id
_entity_poly.type
_entity_poly.pdbx_seq_one_letter_code
_entity_poly.pdbx_strand_id
1 'polypeptide(L)'
;MRGLRVVAWAAVKRRLKFRTFVVHNFMDAADVAPAWVLMEQGVASEDLTLKATQERLGACMHTMSHPQTGKLVPAYVQHSVLDAGENI
;
A
#
# COMPACT_ATOMS: atom_id res chain seq x y z
N MET A 1 26.77 -25.27 9.64
CA MET A 1 27.77 -24.78 8.65
C MET A 1 27.40 -25.00 7.17
N ARG A 2 26.51 -25.95 6.81
CA ARG A 2 26.15 -26.22 5.40
C ARG A 2 25.49 -25.04 4.67
N GLY A 3 24.61 -24.29 5.37
CA GLY A 3 23.91 -23.13 4.80
C GLY A 3 24.86 -22.00 4.35
N LEU A 4 25.90 -21.71 5.13
CA LEU A 4 26.85 -20.64 4.80
C LEU A 4 27.63 -20.94 3.51
N ARG A 5 28.02 -22.21 3.30
CA ARG A 5 28.71 -22.64 2.08
C ARG A 5 27.81 -22.53 0.85
N VAL A 6 26.51 -22.82 1.00
CA VAL A 6 25.52 -22.67 -0.08
C VAL A 6 25.33 -21.21 -0.46
N VAL A 7 25.19 -20.31 0.52
CA VAL A 7 25.05 -18.86 0.26
C VAL A 7 26.31 -18.28 -0.38
N ALA A 8 27.50 -18.62 0.14
CA ALA A 8 28.77 -18.17 -0.44
C ALA A 8 28.93 -18.66 -1.90
N TRP A 9 28.58 -19.91 -2.17
CA TRP A 9 28.62 -20.46 -3.53
C TRP A 9 27.61 -19.78 -4.46
N ALA A 10 26.39 -19.49 -3.99
CA ALA A 10 25.39 -18.74 -4.75
C ALA A 10 25.84 -17.30 -5.05
N ALA A 11 26.55 -16.65 -4.12
CA ALA A 11 27.16 -15.35 -4.34
C ALA A 11 28.26 -15.40 -5.40
N VAL A 12 29.21 -16.34 -5.30
CA VAL A 12 30.26 -16.56 -6.32
C VAL A 12 29.65 -16.85 -7.70
N LYS A 13 28.56 -17.61 -7.76
CA LYS A 13 27.84 -17.92 -9.01
C LYS A 13 26.91 -16.79 -9.49
N ARG A 14 26.90 -15.61 -8.84
CA ARG A 14 26.02 -14.46 -9.16
C ARG A 14 24.52 -14.81 -9.18
N ARG A 15 24.12 -15.81 -8.39
CA ARG A 15 22.72 -16.25 -8.23
C ARG A 15 22.01 -15.52 -7.09
N LEU A 16 22.73 -14.78 -6.26
CA LEU A 16 22.17 -13.91 -5.24
C LEU A 16 21.51 -12.68 -5.90
N LYS A 17 20.25 -12.42 -5.59
CA LYS A 17 19.51 -11.25 -6.07
C LYS A 17 18.99 -10.48 -4.85
N PHE A 18 19.33 -9.20 -4.76
CA PHE A 18 18.74 -8.31 -3.78
C PHE A 18 17.38 -7.84 -4.28
N ARG A 19 16.37 -7.90 -3.40
CA ARG A 19 15.01 -7.44 -3.65
C ARG A 19 14.59 -6.60 -2.46
N THR A 20 13.93 -5.48 -2.73
CA THR A 20 13.24 -4.70 -1.70
C THR A 20 11.81 -5.20 -1.64
N PHE A 21 11.41 -5.70 -0.47
CA PHE A 21 10.01 -6.05 -0.22
C PHE A 21 9.37 -4.88 0.51
N VAL A 22 8.25 -4.40 -0.04
CA VAL A 22 7.41 -3.42 0.65
C VAL A 22 6.18 -4.19 1.14
N VAL A 23 6.08 -4.34 2.45
CA VAL A 23 4.93 -4.97 3.10
C VAL A 23 4.06 -3.85 3.63
N HIS A 24 2.92 -3.63 3.00
CA HIS A 24 1.94 -2.68 3.52
C HIS A 24 1.05 -3.41 4.53
N ASN A 25 1.00 -2.89 5.77
CA ASN A 25 -0.05 -3.28 6.69
C ASN A 25 -1.39 -2.81 6.10
N PHE A 26 -2.47 -3.57 6.31
CA PHE A 26 -3.80 -3.11 5.92
C PHE A 26 -4.14 -1.83 6.70
N MET A 27 -4.91 -0.93 6.10
CA MET A 27 -5.37 0.31 6.76
C MET A 27 -6.84 0.14 7.11
N ASP A 28 -7.22 0.55 8.33
CA ASP A 28 -8.61 0.48 8.75
C ASP A 28 -9.47 1.40 7.87
N ALA A 29 -10.62 0.91 7.42
CA ALA A 29 -11.55 1.68 6.59
C ALA A 29 -12.02 2.96 7.30
N ALA A 30 -12.11 2.94 8.63
CA ALA A 30 -12.47 4.09 9.46
C ALA A 30 -11.45 5.23 9.38
N ASP A 31 -10.18 4.92 9.10
CA ASP A 31 -9.12 5.92 8.89
C ASP A 31 -8.98 6.27 7.40
N VAL A 32 -9.12 5.29 6.50
CA VAL A 32 -8.97 5.49 5.04
C VAL A 32 -10.05 6.43 4.50
N ALA A 33 -11.30 6.28 4.92
CA ALA A 33 -12.40 7.11 4.43
C ALA A 33 -12.21 8.62 4.71
N PRO A 34 -11.99 9.08 5.96
CA PRO A 34 -11.76 10.49 6.23
C PRO A 34 -10.42 10.99 5.64
N ALA A 35 -9.36 10.17 5.64
CA ALA A 35 -8.10 10.54 5.01
C ALA A 35 -8.27 10.79 3.50
N TRP A 36 -9.02 9.94 2.80
CA TRP A 36 -9.30 10.07 1.38
C TRP A 36 -10.09 11.33 1.06
N VAL A 37 -11.16 11.63 1.83
CA VAL A 37 -11.95 12.86 1.65
C VAL A 37 -11.07 14.11 1.75
N LEU A 38 -10.16 14.16 2.73
CA LEU A 38 -9.23 15.28 2.90
C LEU A 38 -8.25 15.37 1.71
N MET A 39 -7.76 14.24 1.20
CA MET A 39 -6.89 14.21 0.01
C MET A 39 -7.61 14.70 -1.24
N GLU A 40 -8.88 14.33 -1.43
CA GLU A 40 -9.70 14.83 -2.55
C GLU A 40 -9.88 16.35 -2.50
N GLN A 41 -9.83 16.94 -1.32
CA GLN A 41 -9.88 18.39 -1.09
C GLN A 41 -8.50 19.06 -1.15
N GLY A 42 -7.41 18.28 -1.30
CA GLY A 42 -6.03 18.79 -1.24
C GLY A 42 -5.58 19.22 0.16
N VAL A 43 -6.26 18.75 1.21
CA VAL A 43 -5.99 19.11 2.61
C VAL A 43 -5.17 18.01 3.28
N ALA A 44 -4.06 18.39 3.91
CA ALA A 44 -3.31 17.51 4.80
C ALA A 44 -3.94 17.52 6.20
N SER A 45 -4.08 16.36 6.82
CA SER A 45 -4.57 16.26 8.19
C SER A 45 -3.49 16.66 9.20
N GLU A 46 -3.89 17.36 10.26
CA GLU A 46 -3.06 17.59 11.46
C GLU A 46 -3.14 16.44 12.47
N ASP A 47 -4.19 15.62 12.39
CA ASP A 47 -4.26 14.37 13.15
C ASP A 47 -3.19 13.39 12.64
N LEU A 48 -2.34 12.90 13.56
CA LEU A 48 -1.17 12.08 13.22
C LEU A 48 -1.56 10.75 12.57
N THR A 49 -2.69 10.15 12.97
CA THR A 49 -3.16 8.88 12.40
C THR A 49 -3.62 9.10 10.96
N LEU A 50 -4.48 10.09 10.73
CA LEU A 50 -4.96 10.40 9.38
C LEU A 50 -3.82 10.88 8.48
N LYS A 51 -2.85 11.65 8.98
CA LYS A 51 -1.69 12.08 8.20
C LYS A 51 -0.85 10.88 7.75
N ALA A 52 -0.56 9.94 8.64
CA ALA A 52 0.14 8.71 8.29
C ALA A 52 -0.67 7.87 7.27
N THR A 53 -1.99 7.82 7.40
CA THR A 53 -2.88 7.18 6.42
C THR A 53 -2.83 7.88 5.06
N GLN A 54 -2.83 9.21 5.01
CA GLN A 54 -2.68 9.98 3.77
C GLN A 54 -1.34 9.70 3.07
N GLU A 55 -0.25 9.68 3.83
CA GLU A 55 1.08 9.35 3.29
C GLU A 55 1.12 7.94 2.69
N ARG A 56 0.50 6.97 3.37
CA ARG A 56 0.40 5.58 2.89
C ARG A 56 -0.51 5.45 1.66
N LEU A 57 -1.64 6.16 1.63
CA LEU A 57 -2.51 6.21 0.46
C LEU A 57 -1.82 6.84 -0.75
N GLY A 58 -1.08 7.93 -0.55
CA GLY A 58 -0.27 8.57 -1.60
C GLY A 58 0.88 7.69 -2.10
N ALA A 59 1.43 6.84 -1.25
CA ALA A 59 2.44 5.85 -1.62
C ALA A 59 1.87 4.61 -2.33
N CYS A 60 0.54 4.48 -2.46
CA CYS A 60 -0.08 3.33 -3.10
C CYS A 60 0.23 3.34 -4.61
N MET A 61 1.17 2.49 -5.03
CA MET A 61 1.59 2.39 -6.43
C MET A 61 0.50 1.83 -7.37
N HIS A 62 -0.54 1.19 -6.81
CA HIS A 62 -1.62 0.60 -7.58
C HIS A 62 -2.84 1.51 -7.56
N THR A 63 -3.07 2.18 -8.69
CA THR A 63 -4.30 2.94 -8.95
C THR A 63 -5.24 2.09 -9.80
N MET A 64 -6.52 2.09 -9.46
CA MET A 64 -7.55 1.34 -10.19
C MET A 64 -8.67 2.30 -10.62
N SER A 65 -9.36 1.94 -11.70
CA SER A 65 -10.56 2.66 -12.14
C SER A 65 -11.77 2.09 -11.42
N HIS A 66 -12.51 2.93 -10.69
CA HIS A 66 -13.74 2.51 -10.02
C HIS A 66 -14.80 2.10 -11.05
N PRO A 67 -15.41 0.90 -10.96
CA PRO A 67 -16.15 0.29 -12.06
C PRO A 67 -17.40 1.07 -12.48
N GLN A 68 -18.03 1.81 -11.56
CA GLN A 68 -19.25 2.57 -11.86
C GLN A 68 -18.97 4.02 -12.28
N THR A 69 -17.86 4.61 -11.85
CA THR A 69 -17.60 6.06 -12.04
C THR A 69 -16.43 6.34 -12.97
N GLY A 70 -15.61 5.33 -13.27
CA GLY A 70 -14.38 5.48 -14.06
C GLY A 70 -13.28 6.28 -13.35
N LYS A 71 -13.49 6.65 -12.08
CA LYS A 71 -12.54 7.47 -11.34
C LYS A 71 -11.32 6.64 -10.95
N LEU A 72 -10.13 7.19 -11.19
CA LEU A 72 -8.89 6.61 -10.72
C LEU A 72 -8.77 6.82 -9.20
N VAL A 73 -8.69 5.71 -8.46
CA VAL A 73 -8.59 5.68 -6.99
C VAL A 73 -7.46 4.75 -6.56
N PRO A 74 -6.79 5.01 -5.42
CA PRO A 74 -5.87 4.04 -4.83
C PRO A 74 -6.59 2.72 -4.56
N ALA A 75 -5.93 1.59 -4.78
CA ALA A 75 -6.56 0.27 -4.57
C ALA A 75 -7.09 0.09 -3.14
N TYR A 76 -6.39 0.63 -2.14
CA TYR A 76 -6.90 0.65 -0.77
C TYR A 76 -8.26 1.33 -0.64
N VAL A 77 -8.47 2.48 -1.30
CA VAL A 77 -9.77 3.18 -1.30
C VAL A 77 -10.84 2.34 -1.97
N GLN A 78 -10.51 1.63 -3.06
CA GLN A 78 -11.46 0.70 -3.70
C GLN A 78 -11.89 -0.40 -2.72
N HIS A 79 -10.93 -1.18 -2.22
CA HIS A 79 -11.23 -2.40 -1.48
C HIS A 79 -11.73 -2.16 -0.05
N SER A 80 -11.35 -1.03 0.58
CA SER A 80 -11.72 -0.78 1.97
C SER A 80 -12.89 0.20 2.13
N VAL A 81 -13.17 1.06 1.14
CA VAL A 81 -14.19 2.13 1.26
C VAL A 81 -15.28 2.00 0.20
N LEU A 82 -14.91 1.93 -1.08
CA LEU A 82 -15.87 1.99 -2.18
C LEU A 82 -16.55 0.65 -2.47
N ASP A 83 -15.86 -0.46 -2.17
CA ASP A 83 -16.37 -1.82 -2.30
C ASP A 83 -16.09 -2.62 -1.02
N ALA A 84 -16.64 -2.14 0.11
CA ALA A 84 -16.44 -2.78 1.41
C ALA A 84 -16.92 -4.25 1.48
N GLY A 85 -17.77 -4.69 0.54
CA GLY A 85 -18.20 -6.08 0.41
C GLY A 85 -17.11 -7.04 -0.08
N GLU A 86 -15.98 -6.54 -0.57
CA GLU A 86 -14.80 -7.35 -0.86
C GLU A 86 -13.96 -7.63 0.41
N ASN A 87 -14.14 -6.82 1.46
CA ASN A 87 -13.34 -6.85 2.70
C ASN A 87 -14.17 -7.30 3.91
N ILE A 88 -14.94 -8.39 3.75
CA ILE A 88 -15.72 -9.08 4.80
C ILE A 88 -15.14 -10.45 5.13
#